data_AF-A0A7V3ZTC1-F1
#
_entry.id   AF-A0A7V3ZTC1-F1
#
_cell.length_a   1.000
_cell.length_b   1.000
_cell.length_c   1.000
_cell.angle_alpha   90.00
_cell.angle_beta   90.00
_cell.angle_gamma   90.00
#
_symmetry.space_group_name_H-M   'P 1'
#
loop_
_entity.id
_entity.type
_entity.pdbx_description
1 polymer ?
#
loop_
_entity_poly.entity_id
_entity_poly.type
_entity_poly.pdbx_seq_one_letter_code
_entity_poly.pdbx_strand_id
1 'polypeptide(L)'
;MKLVECVPNFSEGRNKRIIDEIVNEISSIEGIEILDISMGYETNRTVITFIGTPERVKEAAFLGIKKAVELIDMRKHKGAHPRIGAADVVPFIPLKNVSFEECIEIAKEVAKRVGEELRIPVYLYGKAATKPERENLANIREGEYEGLKEKLKSPEWKPDYGPSEFNPKSGATIIGVRDFLIAYNINLNTRETKYATDIAFELREKGRSVRKGNIKPFYYKGEIVRYKEDYFPCGNCDFIGKTIDETVKHCKEKHGYDLKELLKMHNIDPENPIGKPVKKPGKFKECKAIGWKIPEYDRVQISINLTNYKITNVHHVYEEAKKLADERGLTVTGSEIVGLIPYEAILEAGKYYLKKQGKSLGIPLKDILETAVQSLGLRDVSSFEIEKKVIGLPEIFKAELLNKKLIDFVDEISRESPSPGGGSVSALCASLASSLSLMVLNLSFDRIKNKRVREKFYEISDKLRELKESALLGIEKDKEAFEKYLKALKEKRDKKEALIEAIDVPLSIMEKSVEIVKISEFVLKSGMKSALSDIGYSFLNLYYSFYGAYMNV
;
A
#
# COMPACT_ATOMS: atom_id res chain seq x y z
N MET A 1 5.44 16.60 -12.10
CA MET A 1 5.00 17.24 -10.83
C MET A 1 5.50 16.41 -9.66
N LYS A 2 6.03 17.07 -8.62
CA LYS A 2 6.44 16.45 -7.35
C LYS A 2 5.21 16.19 -6.48
N LEU A 3 5.12 15.01 -5.87
CA LEU A 3 3.98 14.63 -5.04
C LEU A 3 4.45 13.97 -3.74
N VAL A 4 3.92 14.47 -2.63
CA VAL A 4 4.12 13.95 -1.27
C VAL A 4 2.76 13.59 -0.69
N GLU A 5 2.69 12.46 0.00
CA GLU A 5 1.56 12.09 0.84
C GLU A 5 1.83 12.50 2.28
N CYS A 6 0.83 13.06 2.94
CA CYS A 6 0.84 13.26 4.38
C CYS A 6 -0.36 12.54 5.01
N VAL A 7 -0.09 11.81 6.10
CA VAL A 7 -1.09 10.94 6.74
C VAL A 7 -1.22 11.27 8.23
N PRO A 8 -1.61 12.49 8.62
CA PRO A 8 -1.71 12.86 10.03
C PRO A 8 -2.75 12.02 10.79
N ASN A 9 -2.44 11.79 12.05
CA ASN A 9 -3.24 11.01 12.97
C ASN A 9 -3.67 11.88 14.13
N PHE A 10 -4.96 12.16 14.18
CA PHE A 10 -5.56 13.01 15.19
C PHE A 10 -6.26 12.17 16.25
N SER A 11 -6.07 12.52 17.52
CA SER A 11 -6.68 11.87 18.67
C SER A 11 -8.12 12.35 18.86
N GLU A 12 -8.96 12.10 17.85
CA GLU A 12 -10.40 12.31 17.86
C GLU A 12 -11.00 11.38 16.81
N GLY A 13 -12.04 10.62 17.15
CA GLY A 13 -12.72 9.71 16.21
C GLY A 13 -14.23 9.64 16.40
N ARG A 14 -14.79 10.47 17.29
CA ARG A 14 -16.20 10.44 17.71
C ARG A 14 -16.93 11.72 17.30
N ASN A 15 -16.29 12.87 17.45
CA ASN A 15 -16.86 14.16 17.08
C ASN A 15 -16.48 14.54 15.65
N LYS A 16 -17.39 14.26 14.72
CA LYS A 16 -17.21 14.58 13.30
C LYS A 16 -17.00 16.07 13.05
N ARG A 17 -17.60 16.97 13.82
CA ARG A 17 -17.43 18.43 13.61
C ARG A 17 -15.98 18.87 13.81
N ILE A 18 -15.30 18.33 14.84
CA ILE A 18 -13.88 18.62 15.08
C ILE A 18 -13.05 18.15 13.89
N ILE A 19 -13.33 16.97 13.37
CA ILE A 19 -12.62 16.43 12.21
C ILE A 19 -12.89 17.26 10.96
N ASP A 20 -14.15 17.62 10.70
CA ASP A 20 -14.53 18.45 9.56
C ASP A 20 -13.82 19.82 9.62
N GLU A 21 -13.68 20.43 10.79
CA GLU A 21 -12.91 21.68 10.97
C GLU A 21 -11.41 21.50 10.67
N ILE A 22 -10.80 20.40 11.11
CA ILE A 22 -9.39 20.09 10.79
C ILE A 22 -9.22 19.86 9.28
N VAL A 23 -10.13 19.10 8.66
CA VAL A 23 -10.12 18.82 7.22
C VAL A 23 -10.28 20.10 6.42
N ASN A 24 -11.20 20.99 6.83
CA ASN A 24 -11.42 22.27 6.16
C ASN A 24 -10.16 23.12 6.16
N GLU A 25 -9.44 23.18 7.28
CA GLU A 25 -8.18 23.92 7.37
C GLU A 25 -7.11 23.32 6.44
N ILE A 26 -6.96 21.98 6.42
CA ILE A 26 -6.03 21.28 5.51
C ILE A 26 -6.39 21.57 4.03
N SER A 27 -7.67 21.49 3.70
CA SER A 27 -8.18 21.67 2.33
C SER A 27 -8.24 23.12 1.85
N SER A 28 -8.10 24.10 2.75
CA SER A 28 -8.02 25.52 2.39
C SER A 28 -6.77 25.87 1.59
N ILE A 29 -5.74 25.02 1.63
CA ILE A 29 -4.54 25.17 0.83
C ILE A 29 -4.80 24.67 -0.59
N GLU A 30 -4.75 25.58 -1.56
CA GLU A 30 -5.01 25.28 -2.96
C GLU A 30 -4.10 24.15 -3.47
N GLY A 31 -4.69 23.14 -4.08
CA GLY A 31 -4.00 21.98 -4.65
C GLY A 31 -3.51 20.95 -3.63
N ILE A 32 -4.07 20.97 -2.43
CA ILE A 32 -4.19 19.78 -1.59
C ILE A 32 -5.41 18.97 -2.05
N GLU A 33 -5.22 17.66 -2.18
CA GLU A 33 -6.29 16.71 -2.45
C GLU A 33 -6.44 15.78 -1.25
N ILE A 34 -7.59 15.84 -0.57
CA ILE A 34 -7.94 14.88 0.49
C ILE A 34 -8.35 13.57 -0.17
N LEU A 35 -7.59 12.51 0.10
CA LEU A 35 -7.84 11.18 -0.48
C LEU A 35 -8.73 10.31 0.42
N ASP A 36 -8.54 10.38 1.73
CA ASP A 36 -9.30 9.57 2.68
C ASP A 36 -9.40 10.22 4.06
N ILE A 37 -10.53 9.99 4.73
CA ILE A 37 -10.76 10.35 6.13
C ILE A 37 -11.31 9.11 6.83
N SER A 38 -10.44 8.42 7.57
CA SER A 38 -10.76 7.19 8.31
C SER A 38 -10.95 7.51 9.79
N MET A 39 -12.20 7.76 10.20
CA MET A 39 -12.58 7.95 11.60
C MET A 39 -12.83 6.60 12.29
N GLY A 40 -12.18 6.35 13.42
CA GLY A 40 -12.45 5.21 14.28
C GLY A 40 -13.03 5.63 15.63
N TYR A 41 -14.28 5.23 15.90
CA TYR A 41 -15.01 5.65 17.09
C TYR A 41 -14.42 5.09 18.39
N GLU A 42 -14.15 3.79 18.45
CA GLU A 42 -13.52 3.15 19.63
C GLU A 42 -12.02 3.39 19.73
N THR A 43 -11.31 3.44 18.60
CA THR A 43 -9.90 3.88 18.60
C THR A 43 -9.77 5.34 19.04
N ASN A 44 -10.87 6.10 18.95
CA ASN A 44 -10.96 7.54 19.16
C ASN A 44 -9.83 8.28 18.44
N ARG A 45 -9.63 7.90 17.18
CA ARG A 45 -8.56 8.39 16.31
C ARG A 45 -9.10 8.54 14.90
N THR A 46 -8.66 9.59 14.23
CA THR A 46 -8.90 9.81 12.81
C THR A 46 -7.57 9.84 12.08
N VAL A 47 -7.52 9.10 10.97
CA VAL A 47 -6.43 9.15 10.01
C VAL A 47 -6.93 9.95 8.82
N ILE A 48 -6.26 11.07 8.53
CA ILE A 48 -6.55 11.87 7.33
C ILE A 48 -5.40 11.61 6.37
N THR A 49 -5.71 11.31 5.11
CA THR A 49 -4.71 11.13 4.05
C THR A 49 -4.92 12.18 2.98
N PHE A 50 -3.86 12.92 2.67
CA PHE A 50 -3.90 13.92 1.60
C PHE A 50 -2.58 13.99 0.84
N ILE A 51 -2.65 14.47 -0.40
CA ILE A 51 -1.50 14.63 -1.29
C ILE A 51 -1.39 16.05 -1.82
N GLY A 52 -0.17 16.44 -2.19
CA GLY A 52 0.10 17.71 -2.84
C GLY A 52 1.59 17.88 -3.14
N THR A 53 1.97 19.08 -3.58
CA THR A 53 3.38 19.42 -3.73
C THR A 53 4.06 19.57 -2.36
N PRO A 54 5.39 19.38 -2.25
CA PRO A 54 6.14 19.52 -1.01
C PRO A 54 5.75 20.74 -0.16
N GLU A 55 5.75 21.93 -0.77
CA GLU A 55 5.45 23.20 -0.09
C GLU A 55 4.01 23.27 0.43
N ARG A 56 3.05 22.79 -0.37
CA ARG A 56 1.63 22.81 0.00
C ARG A 56 1.34 21.84 1.14
N VAL A 57 1.91 20.63 1.04
CA VAL A 57 1.74 19.56 2.04
C VAL A 57 2.34 19.97 3.38
N LYS A 58 3.50 20.64 3.35
CA LYS A 58 4.13 21.24 4.54
C LYS A 58 3.19 22.20 5.27
N GLU A 59 2.60 23.15 4.55
CA GLU A 59 1.70 24.16 5.13
C GLU A 59 0.41 23.52 5.66
N ALA A 60 -0.22 22.67 4.84
CA ALA A 60 -1.46 22.00 5.21
C ALA A 60 -1.30 21.10 6.45
N ALA A 61 -0.17 20.39 6.57
CA ALA A 61 0.13 19.58 7.74
C ALA A 61 0.26 20.45 9.02
N PHE A 62 0.99 21.57 8.94
CA PHE A 62 1.13 22.49 10.08
C PHE A 62 -0.22 23.06 10.51
N LEU A 63 -1.04 23.54 9.57
CA LEU A 63 -2.35 24.10 9.88
C LEU A 63 -3.30 23.05 10.46
N GLY A 64 -3.29 21.82 9.94
CA GLY A 64 -4.05 20.70 10.50
C GLY A 64 -3.65 20.39 11.95
N ILE A 65 -2.34 20.37 12.25
CA ILE A 65 -1.84 20.20 13.63
C ILE A 65 -2.30 21.34 14.52
N LYS A 66 -2.14 22.59 14.07
CA LYS A 66 -2.56 23.78 14.81
C LYS A 66 -4.05 23.73 15.15
N LYS A 67 -4.90 23.43 14.17
CA LYS A 67 -6.35 23.30 14.37
C LYS A 67 -6.70 22.17 15.33
N ALA A 68 -6.05 21.02 15.21
CA ALA A 68 -6.26 19.90 16.12
C ALA A 68 -5.89 20.26 17.57
N VAL A 69 -4.80 21.00 17.78
CA VAL A 69 -4.35 21.49 19.09
C VAL A 69 -5.31 22.52 19.70
N GLU A 70 -5.99 23.31 18.86
CA GLU A 70 -7.03 24.24 19.30
C GLU A 70 -8.27 23.49 19.83
N LEU A 71 -8.73 22.47 19.08
CA LEU A 71 -10.01 21.80 19.27
C LEU A 71 -9.97 20.57 20.19
N ILE A 72 -8.86 19.82 20.23
CA ILE A 72 -8.75 18.56 20.97
C ILE A 72 -8.09 18.82 22.33
N ASP A 73 -8.73 18.34 23.39
CA ASP A 73 -8.23 18.39 24.77
C ASP A 73 -7.83 16.99 25.25
N MET A 74 -6.52 16.70 25.25
CA MET A 74 -5.98 15.39 25.61
C MET A 74 -6.26 14.97 27.05
N ARG A 75 -6.55 15.91 27.95
CA ARG A 75 -6.94 15.61 29.34
C ARG A 75 -8.26 14.83 29.42
N LYS A 76 -9.10 14.96 28.40
CA LYS A 76 -10.41 14.29 28.29
C LYS A 76 -10.38 13.11 27.31
N HIS A 77 -9.29 12.96 26.55
CA HIS A 77 -9.18 11.93 25.53
C HIS A 77 -8.87 10.55 26.11
N LYS A 78 -9.66 9.56 25.71
CA LYS A 78 -9.39 8.13 25.88
C LYS A 78 -9.82 7.39 24.61
N GLY A 79 -9.03 6.41 24.19
CA GLY A 79 -9.30 5.57 23.03
C GLY A 79 -8.56 4.25 23.15
N ALA A 80 -9.01 3.24 22.40
CA ALA A 80 -8.36 1.92 22.39
C ALA A 80 -6.98 1.93 21.69
N HIS A 81 -6.67 2.96 20.91
CA HIS A 81 -5.42 3.07 20.18
C HIS A 81 -4.38 3.89 20.96
N PRO A 82 -3.12 3.41 21.09
CA PRO A 82 -2.05 4.17 21.75
C PRO A 82 -1.81 5.53 21.11
N ARG A 83 -1.70 6.57 21.93
CA ARG A 83 -1.54 7.97 21.48
C ARG A 83 -0.72 8.80 22.47
N ILE A 84 0.01 9.81 22.00
CA ILE A 84 0.76 10.73 22.88
C ILE A 84 0.32 12.20 22.80
N GLY A 85 -0.54 12.58 21.85
CA GLY A 85 -0.99 13.96 21.70
C GLY A 85 -2.18 14.14 20.76
N ALA A 86 -2.66 15.38 20.68
CA ALA A 86 -3.81 15.78 19.86
C ALA A 86 -3.58 15.48 18.38
N ALA A 87 -2.40 15.86 17.87
CA ALA A 87 -1.81 15.31 16.66
C ALA A 87 -0.71 14.32 17.08
N ASP A 88 -1.00 13.03 16.98
CA ASP A 88 -0.19 11.95 17.54
C ASP A 88 1.00 11.61 16.63
N VAL A 89 0.76 11.28 15.36
CA VAL A 89 1.83 11.12 14.36
C VAL A 89 1.47 11.74 13.01
N VAL A 90 2.41 12.47 12.42
CA VAL A 90 2.29 13.16 11.13
C VAL A 90 3.45 12.76 10.22
N PRO A 91 3.31 11.65 9.46
CA PRO A 91 4.30 11.22 8.50
C PRO A 91 4.17 11.92 7.15
N PHE A 92 5.32 12.09 6.49
CA PHE A 92 5.43 12.42 5.07
C PHE A 92 6.00 11.22 4.31
N ILE A 93 5.41 10.91 3.16
CA ILE A 93 5.79 9.77 2.32
C ILE A 93 6.04 10.28 0.89
N PRO A 94 7.22 10.02 0.30
CA PRO A 94 7.48 10.38 -1.08
C PRO A 94 6.63 9.52 -2.03
N LEU A 95 5.88 10.15 -2.95
CA LEU A 95 5.07 9.43 -3.93
C LEU A 95 5.66 9.51 -5.35
N LYS A 96 5.85 10.73 -5.88
CA LYS A 96 6.28 10.93 -7.29
C LYS A 96 7.33 12.01 -7.38
N ASN A 97 8.49 11.69 -7.94
CA ASN A 97 9.61 12.61 -8.19
C ASN A 97 10.06 13.41 -6.95
N VAL A 98 9.95 12.81 -5.75
CA VAL A 98 10.39 13.39 -4.48
C VAL A 98 11.28 12.36 -3.79
N SER A 99 12.44 12.79 -3.28
CA SER A 99 13.33 11.92 -2.54
C SER A 99 12.95 11.80 -1.05
N PHE A 100 13.53 10.84 -0.35
CA PHE A 100 13.37 10.76 1.11
C PHE A 100 13.99 11.98 1.80
N GLU A 101 15.12 12.48 1.30
CA GLU A 101 15.81 13.65 1.83
C GLU A 101 14.91 14.88 1.77
N GLU A 102 14.22 15.11 0.65
CA GLU A 102 13.25 16.20 0.54
C GLU A 102 12.12 16.08 1.58
N CYS A 103 11.55 14.88 1.76
CA CYS A 103 10.54 14.65 2.79
C CYS A 103 11.08 14.84 4.22
N ILE A 104 12.36 14.54 4.46
CA ILE A 104 12.99 14.73 5.78
C ILE A 104 13.11 16.21 6.09
N GLU A 105 13.48 17.04 5.10
CA GLU A 105 13.52 18.49 5.27
C GLU A 105 12.13 19.07 5.52
N ILE A 106 11.09 18.62 4.80
CA ILE A 106 9.69 18.97 5.10
C ILE A 106 9.35 18.61 6.55
N ALA A 107 9.65 17.39 6.99
CA ALA A 107 9.35 16.93 8.35
C ALA A 107 10.04 17.79 9.41
N LYS A 108 11.32 18.17 9.20
CA LYS A 108 12.07 19.05 10.10
C LYS A 108 11.48 20.45 10.15
N GLU A 109 11.11 21.02 9.01
CA GLU A 109 10.52 22.36 8.95
C GLU A 109 9.16 22.42 9.67
N VAL A 110 8.28 21.43 9.45
CA VAL A 110 7.01 21.34 10.18
C VAL A 110 7.26 21.12 11.67
N ALA A 111 8.18 20.21 12.04
CA ALA A 111 8.51 19.94 13.43
C ALA A 111 9.05 21.19 14.16
N LYS A 112 9.91 21.95 13.50
CA LYS A 112 10.44 23.21 14.01
C LYS A 112 9.31 24.22 14.26
N ARG A 113 8.44 24.44 13.28
CA ARG A 113 7.29 25.36 13.41
C ARG A 113 6.32 24.93 14.51
N VAL A 114 5.97 23.64 14.58
CA VAL A 114 5.13 23.11 15.67
C VAL A 114 5.78 23.34 17.04
N GLY A 115 7.09 23.09 17.16
CA GLY A 115 7.82 23.28 18.40
C GLY A 115 7.94 24.74 18.83
N GLU A 116 8.20 25.64 17.88
CA GLU A 116 8.42 27.07 18.14
C GLU A 116 7.10 27.84 18.29
N GLU A 117 6.17 27.70 17.34
CA GLU A 117 4.93 28.47 17.30
C GLU A 117 3.86 27.92 18.23
N LEU A 118 3.73 26.59 18.34
CA LEU A 118 2.69 25.96 19.18
C LEU A 118 3.21 25.57 20.57
N ARG A 119 4.53 25.66 20.81
CA ARG A 119 5.18 25.33 22.09
C ARG A 119 4.89 23.89 22.53
N ILE A 120 4.89 22.95 21.59
CA ILE A 120 4.64 21.52 21.82
C ILE A 120 5.95 20.72 21.70
N PRO A 121 6.22 19.73 22.57
CA PRO A 121 7.32 18.80 22.38
C PRO A 121 7.14 17.99 21.08
N VAL A 122 8.15 18.01 20.19
CA VAL A 122 8.11 17.27 18.93
C VAL A 122 9.25 16.27 18.84
N TYR A 123 8.92 15.04 18.43
CA TYR A 123 9.90 13.98 18.15
C TYR A 123 9.92 13.65 16.67
N LEU A 124 11.13 13.51 16.11
CA LEU A 124 11.32 12.97 14.77
C LEU A 124 11.40 11.45 14.80
N TYR A 125 10.74 10.78 13.85
CA TYR A 125 10.71 9.31 13.77
C TYR A 125 10.94 8.77 12.34
N GLY A 126 11.11 7.45 12.25
CA GLY A 126 11.34 6.74 11.00
C GLY A 126 12.65 7.20 10.35
N LYS A 127 12.64 7.46 9.05
CA LYS A 127 13.82 7.93 8.30
C LYS A 127 14.26 9.35 8.70
N ALA A 128 13.42 10.10 9.42
CA ALA A 128 13.77 11.42 9.96
C ALA A 128 14.32 11.35 11.40
N ALA A 129 14.35 10.16 12.02
CA ALA A 129 14.77 10.01 13.40
C ALA A 129 16.21 10.51 13.61
N THR A 130 16.43 11.26 14.68
CA THR A 130 17.76 11.76 15.08
C THR A 130 18.56 10.75 15.90
N LYS A 131 17.89 9.69 16.38
CA LYS A 131 18.45 8.63 17.20
C LYS A 131 17.89 7.27 16.77
N PRO A 132 18.68 6.17 16.82
CA PRO A 132 18.21 4.84 16.44
C PRO A 132 16.94 4.40 17.20
N GLU A 133 16.82 4.74 18.48
CA GLU A 133 15.68 4.34 19.32
C GLU A 133 14.37 4.99 18.88
N ARG A 134 14.45 6.13 18.14
CA ARG A 134 13.30 6.90 17.64
C ARG A 134 12.84 6.45 16.25
N GLU A 135 13.58 5.58 15.56
CA GLU A 135 13.12 5.04 14.29
C GLU A 135 11.79 4.29 14.44
N ASN A 136 11.63 3.56 15.55
CA ASN A 136 10.40 2.85 15.85
C ASN A 136 9.40 3.72 16.63
N LEU A 137 8.29 4.05 15.98
CA LEU A 137 7.16 4.80 16.54
C LEU A 137 6.69 4.25 17.90
N ALA A 138 6.71 2.92 18.10
CA ALA A 138 6.25 2.31 19.34
C ALA A 138 7.12 2.69 20.54
N ASN A 139 8.43 2.89 20.34
CA ASN A 139 9.36 3.30 21.40
C ASN A 139 9.06 4.75 21.84
N ILE A 140 8.77 5.63 20.88
CA ILE A 140 8.39 7.01 21.18
C ILE A 140 7.02 7.04 21.90
N ARG A 141 6.09 6.17 21.54
CA ARG A 141 4.77 6.06 22.17
C ARG A 141 4.73 5.26 23.47
N GLU A 142 5.83 4.67 23.90
CA GLU A 142 5.86 3.90 25.15
C GLU A 142 5.47 4.80 26.33
N GLY A 143 4.47 4.33 27.11
CA GLY A 143 3.84 5.09 28.19
C GLY A 143 2.68 5.99 27.76
N GLU A 144 2.43 6.15 26.46
CA GLU A 144 1.37 6.98 25.88
C GLU A 144 1.37 8.43 26.40
N TYR A 145 0.23 9.12 26.38
CA TYR A 145 0.06 10.46 26.92
C TYR A 145 0.32 10.52 28.44
N GLU A 146 -0.10 9.50 29.19
CA GLU A 146 0.02 9.44 30.65
C GLU A 146 1.49 9.38 31.11
N GLY A 147 2.36 8.67 30.38
CA GLY A 147 3.78 8.53 30.68
C GLY A 147 4.64 9.70 30.19
N LEU A 148 4.10 10.59 29.34
CA LEU A 148 4.85 11.65 28.68
C LEU A 148 5.51 12.63 29.66
N LYS A 149 4.83 12.96 30.78
CA LYS A 149 5.36 13.89 31.79
C LYS A 149 6.64 13.40 32.44
N GLU A 150 6.73 12.10 32.73
CA GLU A 150 7.94 11.49 33.29
C GLU A 150 9.01 11.31 32.22
N LYS A 151 8.59 10.92 31.00
CA LYS A 151 9.48 10.78 29.84
C LYS A 151 10.26 12.06 29.54
N LEU A 152 9.61 13.22 29.56
CA LEU A 152 10.22 14.53 29.30
C LEU A 152 11.26 14.97 30.34
N LYS A 153 11.29 14.35 31.53
CA LYS A 153 12.34 14.60 32.54
C LYS A 153 13.65 13.89 32.21
N SER A 154 13.60 12.82 31.40
CA SER A 154 14.80 12.08 31.02
C SER A 154 15.58 12.81 29.93
N PRO A 155 16.87 13.10 30.13
CA PRO A 155 17.71 13.72 29.09
C PRO A 155 17.76 12.93 27.78
N GLU A 156 17.61 11.60 27.86
CA GLU A 156 17.60 10.71 26.70
C GLU A 156 16.41 10.98 25.77
N TRP A 157 15.27 11.35 26.37
CA TRP A 157 14.00 11.63 25.70
C TRP A 157 13.74 13.13 25.52
N LYS A 158 14.78 13.97 25.55
CA LYS A 158 14.65 15.39 25.16
C LYS A 158 14.06 15.50 23.74
N PRO A 159 12.99 16.28 23.52
CA PRO A 159 12.39 16.48 22.19
C PRO A 159 13.40 16.99 21.17
N ASP A 160 13.17 16.69 19.89
CA ASP A 160 13.98 17.21 18.77
C ASP A 160 13.70 18.70 18.54
N TYR A 161 12.44 19.09 18.68
CA TYR A 161 11.99 20.49 18.61
C TYR A 161 10.99 20.80 19.71
N GLY A 162 10.83 22.09 20.00
CA GLY A 162 9.93 22.59 21.04
C GLY A 162 10.48 22.43 22.47
N PRO A 163 9.70 22.86 23.47
CA PRO A 163 10.12 22.82 24.86
C PRO A 163 10.14 21.39 25.41
N SER A 164 11.05 21.11 26.35
CA SER A 164 11.04 19.85 27.12
C SER A 164 10.06 19.93 28.30
N GLU A 165 8.88 20.49 28.07
CA GLU A 165 7.84 20.75 29.06
C GLU A 165 6.56 20.01 28.68
N PHE A 166 5.92 19.37 29.66
CA PHE A 166 4.68 18.65 29.41
C PHE A 166 3.53 19.64 29.14
N ASN A 167 2.94 19.57 27.95
CA ASN A 167 1.74 20.32 27.60
C ASN A 167 0.49 19.45 27.86
N PRO A 168 -0.30 19.71 28.93
CA PRO A 168 -1.43 18.85 29.26
C PRO A 168 -2.59 18.94 28.25
N LYS A 169 -2.75 20.08 27.55
CA LYS A 169 -3.85 20.21 26.59
C LYS A 169 -3.59 19.36 25.35
N SER A 170 -2.35 19.34 24.88
CA SER A 170 -2.02 18.83 23.54
C SER A 170 -1.12 17.59 23.54
N GLY A 171 -0.42 17.30 24.63
CA GLY A 171 0.58 16.22 24.70
C GLY A 171 1.83 16.56 23.90
N ALA A 172 2.32 15.60 23.11
CA ALA A 172 3.44 15.74 22.19
C ALA A 172 3.05 15.28 20.78
N THR A 173 3.82 15.72 19.78
CA THR A 173 3.59 15.35 18.37
C THR A 173 4.79 14.61 17.81
N ILE A 174 4.54 13.54 17.04
CA ILE A 174 5.59 12.79 16.36
C ILE A 174 5.52 13.14 14.87
N ILE A 175 6.61 13.60 14.28
CA ILE A 175 6.67 13.95 12.85
C ILE A 175 7.76 13.12 12.20
N GLY A 176 7.59 12.66 10.98
CA GLY A 176 8.70 11.94 10.36
C GLY A 176 8.44 11.50 8.95
N VAL A 177 9.32 10.61 8.49
CA VAL A 177 9.32 10.12 7.12
C VAL A 177 9.37 8.61 7.15
N ARG A 178 8.52 7.97 6.34
CA ARG A 178 8.49 6.52 6.23
C ARG A 178 8.15 6.10 4.82
N ASP A 179 8.39 4.82 4.54
CA ASP A 179 7.83 4.16 3.39
C ASP A 179 6.29 4.12 3.45
N PHE A 180 5.66 3.88 2.30
CA PHE A 180 4.23 3.64 2.23
C PHE A 180 3.86 2.41 3.08
N LEU A 181 2.81 2.54 3.89
CA LEU A 181 2.38 1.52 4.84
C LEU A 181 0.93 1.16 4.54
N ILE A 182 0.65 -0.14 4.45
CA ILE A 182 -0.73 -0.63 4.32
C ILE A 182 -1.23 -1.03 5.72
N ALA A 183 -2.24 -0.32 6.22
CA ALA A 183 -2.97 -0.70 7.42
C ALA A 183 -4.13 -1.62 7.02
N TYR A 184 -4.07 -2.86 7.48
CA TYR A 184 -4.91 -3.96 7.02
C TYR A 184 -5.44 -4.75 8.23
N ASN A 185 -6.75 -4.83 8.40
CA ASN A 185 -7.33 -5.58 9.52
C ASN A 185 -8.08 -6.80 8.99
N ILE A 186 -7.86 -7.96 9.60
CA ILE A 186 -8.54 -9.22 9.25
C ILE A 186 -9.58 -9.56 10.33
N ASN A 187 -10.82 -9.78 9.92
CA ASN A 187 -11.95 -9.99 10.83
C ASN A 187 -12.12 -11.47 11.17
N LEU A 188 -12.37 -11.78 12.45
CA LEU A 188 -12.64 -13.14 12.92
C LEU A 188 -14.05 -13.24 13.50
N ASN A 189 -14.70 -14.39 13.33
CA ASN A 189 -16.05 -14.68 13.86
C ASN A 189 -16.11 -14.90 15.39
N THR A 190 -15.38 -14.12 16.18
CA THR A 190 -15.29 -14.29 17.63
C THR A 190 -15.20 -12.97 18.37
N ARG A 191 -15.57 -12.96 19.65
CA ARG A 191 -15.44 -11.81 20.57
C ARG A 191 -14.21 -11.91 21.47
N GLU A 192 -13.44 -13.00 21.37
CA GLU A 192 -12.31 -13.29 22.24
C GLU A 192 -10.98 -12.79 21.65
N THR A 193 -10.47 -11.68 22.20
CA THR A 193 -9.26 -10.99 21.73
C THR A 193 -8.01 -11.86 21.80
N LYS A 194 -7.96 -12.83 22.72
CA LYS A 194 -6.82 -13.75 22.84
C LYS A 194 -6.61 -14.56 21.58
N TYR A 195 -7.67 -14.92 20.85
CA TYR A 195 -7.54 -15.66 19.60
C TYR A 195 -6.91 -14.82 18.49
N ALA A 196 -7.37 -13.58 18.30
CA ALA A 196 -6.76 -12.66 17.35
C ALA A 196 -5.29 -12.38 17.70
N THR A 197 -4.99 -12.19 18.99
CA THR A 197 -3.63 -11.94 19.46
C THR A 197 -2.72 -13.15 19.24
N ASP A 198 -3.23 -14.36 19.45
CA ASP A 198 -2.49 -15.61 19.23
C ASP A 198 -2.07 -15.78 17.77
N ILE A 199 -2.95 -15.43 16.82
CA ILE A 199 -2.68 -15.45 15.38
C ILE A 199 -1.74 -14.29 15.00
N ALA A 200 -2.01 -13.07 15.46
CA ALA A 200 -1.19 -11.89 15.21
C ALA A 200 0.29 -12.11 15.56
N PHE A 201 0.53 -12.82 16.67
CA PHE A 201 1.87 -13.13 17.18
C PHE A 201 2.62 -14.17 16.35
N GLU A 202 1.90 -14.99 15.58
CA GLU A 202 2.50 -15.90 14.61
C GLU A 202 2.78 -15.20 13.27
N LEU A 203 1.95 -14.21 12.89
CA LEU A 203 2.10 -13.46 11.65
C LEU A 203 3.21 -12.40 11.71
N ARG A 204 3.25 -11.59 12.78
CA ARG A 204 4.14 -10.42 12.87
C ARG A 204 5.61 -10.79 12.96
N GLU A 205 6.49 -9.95 12.41
CA GLU A 205 7.94 -10.16 12.38
C GLU A 205 8.54 -10.41 13.76
N LYS A 206 8.17 -9.56 14.73
CA LYS A 206 8.60 -9.67 16.14
C LYS A 206 8.25 -11.04 16.74
N GLY A 207 7.28 -11.76 16.19
CA GLY A 207 6.91 -13.08 16.66
C GLY A 207 6.45 -13.09 18.11
N ARG A 208 6.89 -14.11 18.85
CA ARG A 208 6.37 -14.44 20.19
C ARG A 208 7.33 -15.19 21.08
N SER A 209 6.94 -15.29 22.35
CA SER A 209 7.59 -16.19 23.30
C SER A 209 7.26 -17.65 23.00
N VAL A 210 8.28 -18.49 23.07
CA VAL A 210 8.19 -19.94 22.87
C VAL A 210 7.43 -20.58 24.03
N ARG A 211 6.52 -21.50 23.70
CA ARG A 211 5.75 -22.29 24.66
C ARG A 211 5.87 -23.78 24.37
N LYS A 212 5.80 -24.60 25.43
CA LYS A 212 5.79 -26.08 25.38
C LYS A 212 4.54 -26.63 26.09
N GLY A 213 4.30 -27.93 25.92
CA GLY A 213 3.13 -28.62 26.47
C GLY A 213 1.91 -28.50 25.56
N ASN A 214 0.75 -28.16 26.13
CA ASN A 214 -0.50 -28.10 25.39
C ASN A 214 -0.63 -26.79 24.58
N ILE A 215 0.03 -26.75 23.42
CA ILE A 215 0.09 -25.58 22.52
C ILE A 215 -0.85 -25.69 21.31
N LYS A 216 -1.57 -26.80 21.14
CA LYS A 216 -2.49 -27.00 20.01
C LYS A 216 -3.92 -27.22 20.50
N PRO A 217 -4.92 -26.58 19.86
CA PRO A 217 -4.79 -25.60 18.78
C PRO A 217 -4.41 -24.19 19.27
N PHE A 218 -4.44 -23.96 20.58
CA PHE A 218 -4.24 -22.64 21.19
C PHE A 218 -2.84 -22.50 21.80
N TYR A 219 -1.94 -21.80 21.11
CA TYR A 219 -0.54 -21.71 21.53
C TYR A 219 -0.37 -21.00 22.88
N TYR A 220 -1.23 -20.02 23.16
CA TYR A 220 -1.21 -19.29 24.44
C TYR A 220 -1.52 -20.14 25.68
N LYS A 221 -2.00 -21.38 25.53
CA LYS A 221 -2.25 -22.30 26.66
C LYS A 221 -0.99 -23.02 27.16
N GLY A 222 0.06 -23.09 26.36
CA GLY A 222 1.32 -23.74 26.76
C GLY A 222 2.13 -22.92 27.75
N GLU A 223 3.12 -23.56 28.36
CA GLU A 223 4.00 -22.93 29.35
C GLU A 223 5.17 -22.21 28.68
N ILE A 224 5.50 -21.01 29.16
CA ILE A 224 6.59 -20.20 28.60
C ILE A 224 7.93 -20.85 28.90
N VAL A 225 8.71 -21.10 27.84
CA VAL A 225 10.11 -21.53 27.97
C VAL A 225 10.97 -20.32 28.29
N ARG A 226 11.87 -20.46 29.26
CA ARG A 226 12.80 -19.40 29.69
C ARG A 226 14.24 -19.90 29.59
N TYR A 227 15.16 -18.99 29.31
CA TYR A 227 16.59 -19.26 29.36
C TYR A 227 17.02 -19.55 30.80
N LYS A 228 17.95 -20.49 30.97
CA LYS A 228 18.59 -20.81 32.26
C LYS A 228 20.09 -21.04 32.02
N GLU A 229 20.87 -21.10 33.09
CA GLU A 229 22.26 -21.55 33.02
C GLU A 229 22.36 -22.90 32.30
N ASP A 230 23.31 -23.01 31.37
CA ASP A 230 23.53 -24.16 30.48
C ASP A 230 22.29 -24.61 29.67
N TYR A 231 21.26 -23.77 29.55
CA TYR A 231 20.02 -24.08 28.84
C TYR A 231 19.58 -22.90 27.95
N PHE A 232 20.10 -22.89 26.72
CA PHE A 232 19.77 -21.91 25.70
C PHE A 232 19.06 -22.58 24.51
N PRO A 233 17.75 -22.87 24.63
CA PRO A 233 17.00 -23.47 23.53
C PRO A 233 16.86 -22.50 22.35
N CYS A 234 16.97 -23.03 21.14
CA CYS A 234 16.74 -22.28 19.90
C CYS A 234 15.30 -21.73 19.82
N GLY A 235 14.33 -22.54 20.22
CA GLY A 235 12.92 -22.16 20.22
C GLY A 235 12.14 -22.51 18.95
N ASN A 236 12.83 -22.74 17.83
CA ASN A 236 12.23 -23.20 16.57
C ASN A 236 12.46 -24.69 16.26
N CYS A 237 13.50 -25.28 16.87
CA CYS A 237 13.79 -26.70 16.77
C CYS A 237 14.27 -27.24 18.14
N ASP A 238 14.65 -28.51 18.17
CA ASP A 238 15.06 -29.22 19.38
C ASP A 238 16.49 -28.89 19.85
N PHE A 239 17.22 -28.02 19.13
CA PHE A 239 18.56 -27.60 19.53
C PHE A 239 18.55 -26.80 20.84
N ILE A 240 19.49 -27.15 21.74
CA ILE A 240 19.74 -26.46 23.01
C ILE A 240 21.25 -26.20 23.07
N GLY A 241 21.64 -24.92 23.04
CA GLY A 241 23.02 -24.50 23.24
C GLY A 241 23.36 -24.43 24.74
N LYS A 242 24.65 -24.58 25.05
CA LYS A 242 25.19 -24.33 26.40
C LYS A 242 25.41 -22.84 26.64
N THR A 243 25.66 -22.08 25.58
CA THR A 243 25.80 -20.61 25.63
C THR A 243 24.80 -19.93 24.70
N ILE A 244 24.56 -18.63 24.94
CA ILE A 244 23.74 -17.82 24.04
C ILE A 244 24.39 -17.71 22.65
N ASP A 245 25.71 -17.59 22.55
CA ASP A 245 26.40 -17.43 21.27
C ASP A 245 26.33 -18.70 20.40
N GLU A 246 26.41 -19.89 21.00
CA GLU A 246 26.14 -21.16 20.29
C GLU A 246 24.73 -21.17 19.69
N THR A 247 23.76 -20.69 20.45
CA THR A 247 22.36 -20.63 20.03
C THR A 247 22.13 -19.57 18.96
N VAL A 248 22.79 -18.41 19.06
CA VAL A 248 22.77 -17.35 18.05
C VAL A 248 23.33 -17.87 16.72
N LYS A 249 24.49 -18.54 16.76
CA LYS A 249 25.10 -19.15 15.57
C LYS A 249 24.17 -20.18 14.93
N HIS A 250 23.59 -21.06 15.74
CA HIS A 250 22.63 -22.06 15.28
C HIS A 250 21.40 -21.41 14.61
N CYS A 251 20.79 -20.40 15.24
CA CYS A 251 19.62 -19.71 14.68
C CYS A 251 19.93 -19.07 13.33
N LYS A 252 21.11 -18.46 13.19
CA LYS A 252 21.56 -17.86 11.94
C LYS A 252 21.77 -18.90 10.83
N GLU A 253 22.44 -20.00 11.14
CA GLU A 253 22.78 -21.06 10.16
C GLU A 253 21.59 -21.93 9.76
N LYS A 254 20.71 -22.29 10.71
CA LYS A 254 19.60 -23.23 10.48
C LYS A 254 18.27 -22.55 10.17
N HIS A 255 18.06 -21.34 10.67
CA HIS A 255 16.78 -20.65 10.56
C HIS A 255 16.86 -19.28 9.88
N GLY A 256 18.06 -18.78 9.56
CA GLY A 256 18.25 -17.59 8.74
C GLY A 256 17.84 -16.28 9.42
N TYR A 257 17.85 -16.21 10.75
CA TYR A 257 17.59 -14.97 11.51
C TYR A 257 18.63 -14.74 12.60
N ASP A 258 18.80 -13.47 12.97
CA ASP A 258 19.67 -13.06 14.07
C ASP A 258 18.90 -13.08 15.39
N LEU A 259 19.30 -13.98 16.30
CA LEU A 259 18.67 -14.10 17.61
C LEU A 259 18.95 -12.87 18.51
N LYS A 260 20.13 -12.25 18.42
CA LYS A 260 20.44 -11.06 19.23
C LYS A 260 19.54 -9.89 18.83
N GLU A 261 19.34 -9.67 17.53
CA GLU A 261 18.40 -8.66 17.04
C GLU A 261 16.97 -8.95 17.50
N LEU A 262 16.52 -10.21 17.40
CA LEU A 262 15.19 -10.60 17.87
C LEU A 262 15.02 -10.34 19.37
N LEU A 263 16.02 -10.66 20.20
CA LEU A 263 15.97 -10.39 21.64
C LEU A 263 15.87 -8.88 21.92
N LYS A 264 16.67 -8.06 21.23
CA LYS A 264 16.58 -6.59 21.30
C LYS A 264 15.19 -6.07 20.94
N MET A 265 14.57 -6.60 19.87
CA MET A 265 13.19 -6.24 19.50
C MET A 265 12.17 -6.54 20.61
N HIS A 266 12.45 -7.49 21.50
CA HIS A 266 11.63 -7.83 22.68
C HIS A 266 12.07 -7.11 23.96
N ASN A 267 12.96 -6.12 23.87
CA ASN A 267 13.56 -5.43 25.01
C ASN A 267 14.24 -6.41 25.98
N ILE A 268 14.92 -7.41 25.42
CA ILE A 268 15.76 -8.36 26.16
C ILE A 268 17.21 -8.09 25.79
N ASP A 269 18.04 -7.88 26.80
CA ASP A 269 19.49 -7.80 26.64
C ASP A 269 20.03 -9.16 26.15
N PRO A 270 20.61 -9.24 24.94
CA PRO A 270 21.16 -10.48 24.42
C PRO A 270 22.35 -11.02 25.21
N GLU A 271 23.05 -10.17 25.95
CA GLU A 271 24.22 -10.56 26.74
C GLU A 271 23.81 -11.13 28.12
N ASN A 272 22.60 -10.80 28.59
CA ASN A 272 22.04 -11.34 29.83
C ASN A 272 20.57 -11.79 29.70
N PRO A 273 20.30 -12.87 28.93
CA PRO A 273 18.93 -13.32 28.67
C PRO A 273 18.40 -14.30 29.72
N ILE A 274 19.19 -14.68 30.74
CA ILE A 274 18.81 -15.68 31.75
C ILE A 274 17.53 -15.25 32.48
N GLY A 275 16.61 -16.20 32.68
CA GLY A 275 15.30 -15.98 33.26
C GLY A 275 14.29 -15.30 32.31
N LYS A 276 14.72 -14.75 31.17
CA LYS A 276 13.82 -14.15 30.18
C LYS A 276 13.17 -15.22 29.30
N PRO A 277 11.96 -14.95 28.76
CA PRO A 277 11.30 -15.86 27.83
C PRO A 277 12.10 -16.06 26.54
N VAL A 278 12.26 -17.30 26.12
CA VAL A 278 12.81 -17.68 24.81
C VAL A 278 11.90 -17.13 23.71
N LYS A 279 12.48 -16.61 22.63
CA LYS A 279 11.75 -15.96 21.55
C LYS A 279 11.88 -16.73 20.24
N LYS A 280 10.81 -16.73 19.46
CA LYS A 280 10.82 -17.14 18.05
C LYS A 280 10.24 -16.00 17.18
N PRO A 281 10.80 -15.75 15.99
CA PRO A 281 10.25 -14.78 15.06
C PRO A 281 8.90 -15.27 14.53
N GLY A 282 8.11 -14.35 13.96
CA GLY A 282 6.90 -14.74 13.24
C GLY A 282 7.18 -15.07 11.78
N LYS A 283 6.12 -15.31 11.01
CA LYS A 283 6.19 -15.79 9.63
C LYS A 283 6.54 -14.71 8.61
N PHE A 284 6.15 -13.46 8.85
CA PHE A 284 6.31 -12.37 7.88
C PHE A 284 7.25 -11.30 8.41
N LYS A 285 8.22 -10.88 7.59
CA LYS A 285 9.04 -9.67 7.81
C LYS A 285 8.23 -8.43 7.47
N GLU A 286 8.63 -7.26 7.96
CA GLU A 286 7.97 -5.98 7.62
C GLU A 286 6.45 -6.01 7.90
N CYS A 287 6.07 -6.77 8.93
CA CYS A 287 4.70 -7.04 9.31
C CYS A 287 4.58 -6.85 10.82
N LYS A 288 3.81 -5.86 11.24
CA LYS A 288 3.46 -5.63 12.64
C LYS A 288 2.01 -6.04 12.81
N ALA A 289 1.68 -6.81 13.84
CA ALA A 289 0.30 -7.22 14.08
C ALA A 289 -0.04 -7.30 15.58
N ILE A 290 -1.29 -7.00 15.89
CA ILE A 290 -1.91 -7.15 17.22
C ILE A 290 -3.34 -7.69 17.07
N GLY A 291 -3.86 -8.33 18.12
CA GLY A 291 -5.27 -8.67 18.21
C GLY A 291 -6.01 -7.65 19.04
N TRP A 292 -7.19 -7.23 18.59
CA TRP A 292 -8.05 -6.31 19.34
C TRP A 292 -9.54 -6.60 19.11
N LYS A 293 -10.39 -6.06 19.97
CA LYS A 293 -11.85 -6.16 19.85
C LYS A 293 -12.38 -4.86 19.25
N ILE A 294 -13.29 -4.97 18.29
CA ILE A 294 -14.04 -3.85 17.72
C ILE A 294 -15.53 -4.01 18.12
N PRO A 295 -15.96 -3.35 19.21
CA PRO A 295 -17.34 -3.38 19.67
C PRO A 295 -18.39 -3.05 18.59
N GLU A 296 -18.10 -2.11 17.70
CA GLU A 296 -19.02 -1.65 16.64
C GLU A 296 -19.39 -2.76 15.65
N TYR A 297 -18.46 -3.69 15.41
CA TYR A 297 -18.67 -4.83 14.51
C TYR A 297 -19.00 -6.13 15.27
N ASP A 298 -19.11 -6.04 16.60
CA ASP A 298 -19.31 -7.14 17.55
C ASP A 298 -18.37 -8.34 17.32
N ARG A 299 -17.12 -8.04 16.96
CA ARG A 299 -16.10 -9.06 16.63
C ARG A 299 -14.70 -8.57 16.93
N VAL A 300 -13.73 -9.47 16.83
CA VAL A 300 -12.29 -9.16 16.96
C VAL A 300 -11.63 -9.09 15.59
N GLN A 301 -10.53 -8.35 15.53
CA GLN A 301 -9.68 -8.30 14.35
C GLN A 301 -8.23 -8.58 14.69
N ILE A 302 -7.51 -9.07 13.69
CA ILE A 302 -6.06 -9.04 13.63
C ILE A 302 -5.70 -7.75 12.92
N SER A 303 -5.28 -6.72 13.66
CA SER A 303 -4.84 -5.46 13.08
C SER A 303 -3.39 -5.56 12.65
N ILE A 304 -3.12 -5.31 11.37
CA ILE A 304 -1.81 -5.50 10.73
C ILE A 304 -1.36 -4.20 10.08
N ASN A 305 -0.08 -3.87 10.24
CA ASN A 305 0.61 -2.85 9.47
C ASN A 305 1.71 -3.54 8.65
N LEU A 306 1.58 -3.47 7.32
CA LEU A 306 2.63 -3.87 6.40
C LEU A 306 3.52 -2.67 6.10
N THR A 307 4.69 -2.64 6.72
CA THR A 307 5.65 -1.53 6.57
C THR A 307 6.35 -1.56 5.22
N ASN A 308 6.38 -2.72 4.56
CA ASN A 308 6.83 -2.84 3.17
C ASN A 308 6.03 -3.93 2.43
N TYR A 309 5.05 -3.50 1.65
CA TYR A 309 4.16 -4.38 0.89
C TYR A 309 4.84 -5.13 -0.27
N LYS A 310 6.05 -4.70 -0.65
CA LYS A 310 6.88 -5.36 -1.68
C LYS A 310 7.62 -6.57 -1.10
N ILE A 311 7.87 -6.60 0.21
CA ILE A 311 8.47 -7.73 0.93
C ILE A 311 7.38 -8.70 1.42
N THR A 312 6.33 -8.17 2.04
CA THR A 312 5.20 -8.97 2.55
C THR A 312 3.90 -8.50 1.92
N ASN A 313 3.26 -9.38 1.15
CA ASN A 313 2.04 -9.04 0.41
C ASN A 313 0.76 -9.30 1.23
N VAL A 314 -0.26 -8.47 1.02
CA VAL A 314 -1.58 -8.56 1.71
C VAL A 314 -2.23 -9.93 1.60
N HIS A 315 -2.21 -10.54 0.41
CA HIS A 315 -2.86 -11.83 0.15
C HIS A 315 -2.17 -13.01 0.85
N HIS A 316 -0.84 -13.00 0.95
CA HIS A 316 -0.11 -14.04 1.69
C HIS A 316 -0.40 -13.99 3.19
N VAL A 317 -0.47 -12.78 3.76
CA VAL A 317 -0.81 -12.61 5.17
C VAL A 317 -2.26 -13.02 5.43
N TYR A 318 -3.18 -12.68 4.53
CA TYR A 318 -4.59 -13.07 4.65
C TYR A 318 -4.79 -14.59 4.58
N GLU A 319 -4.18 -15.27 3.61
CA GLU A 319 -4.28 -16.72 3.48
C GLU A 319 -3.66 -17.47 4.66
N GLU A 320 -2.54 -16.97 5.19
CA GLU A 320 -1.93 -17.56 6.38
C GLU A 320 -2.78 -17.31 7.64
N ALA A 321 -3.38 -16.13 7.78
CA ALA A 321 -4.31 -15.83 8.86
C ALA A 321 -5.54 -16.77 8.81
N LYS A 322 -6.08 -17.03 7.60
CA LYS A 322 -7.17 -17.99 7.39
C LYS A 322 -6.79 -19.38 7.88
N LYS A 323 -5.63 -19.90 7.42
CA LYS A 323 -5.13 -21.20 7.86
C LYS A 323 -4.99 -21.29 9.39
N LEU A 324 -4.39 -20.28 10.01
CA LEU A 324 -4.20 -20.23 11.47
C LEU A 324 -5.52 -20.10 12.23
N ALA A 325 -6.53 -19.41 11.67
CA ALA A 325 -7.87 -19.34 12.23
C ALA A 325 -8.58 -20.70 12.14
N ASP A 326 -8.51 -21.37 10.99
CA ASP A 326 -9.12 -22.69 10.77
C ASP A 326 -8.57 -23.75 11.73
N GLU A 327 -7.25 -23.75 11.98
CA GLU A 327 -6.60 -24.62 12.97
C GLU A 327 -7.19 -24.47 14.39
N ARG A 328 -7.84 -23.33 14.68
CA ARG A 328 -8.45 -22.98 15.97
C ARG A 328 -9.97 -23.11 15.97
N GLY A 329 -10.57 -23.59 14.87
CA GLY A 329 -12.02 -23.65 14.70
C GLY A 329 -12.67 -22.27 14.53
N LEU A 330 -11.90 -21.27 14.11
CA LEU A 330 -12.36 -19.92 13.83
C LEU A 330 -12.53 -19.73 12.32
N THR A 331 -13.30 -18.72 11.94
CA THR A 331 -13.50 -18.34 10.54
C THR A 331 -13.08 -16.89 10.37
N VAL A 332 -12.26 -16.63 9.35
CA VAL A 332 -12.03 -15.28 8.85
C VAL A 332 -13.25 -14.87 8.03
N THR A 333 -13.93 -13.79 8.44
CA THR A 333 -15.15 -13.31 7.75
C THR A 333 -14.85 -12.39 6.58
N GLY A 334 -13.67 -11.78 6.59
CA GLY A 334 -13.21 -10.83 5.58
C GLY A 334 -12.14 -9.93 6.18
N SER A 335 -11.97 -8.75 5.59
CA SER A 335 -10.96 -7.80 6.03
C SER A 335 -11.32 -6.37 5.66
N GLU A 336 -10.49 -5.41 6.06
CA GLU A 336 -10.64 -4.00 5.70
C GLU A 336 -9.26 -3.36 5.50
N ILE A 337 -9.24 -2.35 4.63
CA ILE A 337 -8.09 -1.43 4.49
C ILE A 337 -8.44 -0.15 5.22
N VAL A 338 -7.57 0.24 6.16
CA VAL A 338 -7.65 1.54 6.84
C VAL A 338 -6.75 2.51 6.07
N GLY A 339 -7.31 3.62 5.58
CA GLY A 339 -6.60 4.50 4.65
C GLY A 339 -6.63 4.00 3.21
N LEU A 340 -5.48 4.02 2.54
CA LEU A 340 -5.29 3.69 1.12
C LEU A 340 -4.42 2.45 0.93
N ILE A 341 -4.49 1.85 -0.26
CA ILE A 341 -3.63 0.75 -0.70
C ILE A 341 -2.98 1.07 -2.06
N PRO A 342 -1.70 0.75 -2.30
CA PRO A 342 -1.06 0.95 -3.59
C PRO A 342 -1.66 0.03 -4.66
N TYR A 343 -1.79 0.55 -5.89
CA TYR A 343 -2.25 -0.18 -7.04
C TYR A 343 -1.51 -1.50 -7.26
N GLU A 344 -0.19 -1.53 -7.12
CA GLU A 344 0.60 -2.75 -7.33
C GLU A 344 0.26 -3.82 -6.28
N ALA A 345 -0.01 -3.42 -5.03
CA ALA A 345 -0.34 -4.35 -3.95
C ALA A 345 -1.67 -5.08 -4.20
N ILE A 346 -2.69 -4.33 -4.65
CA ILE A 346 -4.00 -4.90 -4.95
C ILE A 346 -4.00 -5.66 -6.28
N LEU A 347 -3.26 -5.19 -7.29
CA LEU A 347 -3.07 -5.89 -8.56
C LEU A 347 -2.44 -7.27 -8.35
N GLU A 348 -1.35 -7.34 -7.59
CA GLU A 348 -0.66 -8.61 -7.32
C GLU A 348 -1.54 -9.57 -6.51
N ALA A 349 -2.38 -9.06 -5.60
CA ALA A 349 -3.39 -9.87 -4.93
C ALA A 349 -4.43 -10.43 -5.92
N GLY A 350 -4.93 -9.62 -6.86
CA GLY A 350 -5.87 -10.07 -7.89
C GLY A 350 -5.27 -11.15 -8.78
N LYS A 351 -4.04 -10.93 -9.26
CA LYS A 351 -3.29 -11.92 -10.05
C LYS A 351 -3.06 -13.22 -9.27
N TYR A 352 -2.70 -13.13 -7.99
CA TYR A 352 -2.52 -14.29 -7.12
C TYR A 352 -3.80 -15.14 -7.04
N TYR A 353 -4.95 -14.50 -6.78
CA TYR A 353 -6.21 -15.23 -6.64
C TYR A 353 -6.72 -15.79 -7.97
N LEU A 354 -6.58 -15.07 -9.09
CA LEU A 354 -6.89 -15.60 -10.42
C LEU A 354 -6.06 -16.86 -10.73
N LYS A 355 -4.75 -16.83 -10.47
CA LYS A 355 -3.88 -18.01 -10.63
C LYS A 355 -4.34 -19.18 -9.74
N LYS A 356 -4.69 -18.91 -8.48
CA LYS A 356 -5.20 -19.91 -7.54
C LYS A 356 -6.53 -20.52 -8.00
N GLN A 357 -7.38 -19.74 -8.66
CA GLN A 357 -8.64 -20.18 -9.27
C GLN A 357 -8.45 -20.85 -10.64
N GLY A 358 -7.21 -20.93 -11.15
CA GLY A 358 -6.91 -21.47 -12.47
C GLY A 358 -7.44 -20.61 -13.62
N LYS A 359 -7.55 -19.30 -13.43
CA LYS A 359 -8.07 -18.33 -14.40
C LYS A 359 -6.97 -17.48 -15.01
N SER A 360 -7.16 -17.08 -16.26
CA SER A 360 -6.24 -16.22 -17.02
C SER A 360 -6.07 -14.84 -16.38
N LEU A 361 -4.90 -14.22 -16.56
CA LEU A 361 -4.64 -12.82 -16.18
C LEU A 361 -4.99 -11.83 -17.30
N GLY A 362 -5.40 -12.34 -18.46
CA GLY A 362 -5.74 -11.55 -19.65
C GLY A 362 -7.12 -10.91 -19.63
N ILE A 363 -7.70 -10.71 -18.44
CA ILE A 363 -9.01 -10.08 -18.26
C ILE A 363 -8.87 -8.56 -18.05
N PRO A 364 -9.94 -7.77 -18.16
CA PRO A 364 -9.88 -6.33 -17.85
C PRO A 364 -9.28 -6.05 -16.48
N LEU A 365 -8.47 -5.00 -16.37
CA LEU A 365 -7.78 -4.66 -15.12
C LEU A 365 -8.76 -4.46 -13.96
N LYS A 366 -9.89 -3.78 -14.19
CA LYS A 366 -10.94 -3.60 -13.17
C LYS A 366 -11.41 -4.93 -12.58
N ASP A 367 -11.52 -5.98 -13.40
CA ASP A 367 -11.95 -7.31 -12.96
C ASP A 367 -10.86 -8.01 -12.14
N ILE A 368 -9.57 -7.80 -12.47
CA ILE A 368 -8.45 -8.29 -11.66
C ILE A 368 -8.47 -7.64 -10.27
N LEU A 369 -8.65 -6.31 -10.22
CA LEU A 369 -8.71 -5.58 -8.95
C LEU A 369 -9.93 -6.01 -8.14
N GLU A 370 -11.10 -6.17 -8.78
CA GLU A 370 -12.32 -6.63 -8.14
C GLU A 370 -12.17 -8.06 -7.61
N THR A 371 -11.47 -8.94 -8.32
CA THR A 371 -11.14 -10.29 -7.84
C THR A 371 -10.35 -10.24 -6.54
N ALA A 372 -9.40 -9.29 -6.41
CA ALA A 372 -8.65 -9.08 -5.18
C ALA A 372 -9.56 -8.62 -4.03
N VAL A 373 -10.41 -7.62 -4.29
CA VAL A 373 -11.36 -7.05 -3.33
C VAL A 373 -12.29 -8.13 -2.76
N GLN A 374 -12.84 -8.97 -3.63
CA GLN A 374 -13.74 -10.06 -3.23
C GLN A 374 -12.98 -11.17 -2.49
N SER A 375 -11.82 -11.59 -2.98
CA SER A 375 -11.06 -12.70 -2.38
C SER A 375 -10.52 -12.39 -0.99
N LEU A 376 -10.10 -11.13 -0.78
CA LEU A 376 -9.67 -10.63 0.52
C LEU A 376 -10.86 -10.25 1.42
N GLY A 377 -12.06 -10.13 0.86
CA GLY A 377 -13.24 -9.68 1.60
C GLY A 377 -13.11 -8.26 2.12
N LEU A 378 -12.53 -7.34 1.34
CA LEU A 378 -12.24 -5.94 1.77
C LEU A 378 -13.49 -5.10 2.09
N ARG A 379 -14.68 -5.64 1.81
CA ARG A 379 -15.99 -5.00 2.03
C ARG A 379 -16.77 -5.59 3.22
N ASP A 380 -16.13 -6.37 4.09
CA ASP A 380 -16.82 -7.08 5.20
C ASP A 380 -17.42 -6.11 6.23
N VAL A 381 -16.65 -5.12 6.68
CA VAL A 381 -17.07 -4.19 7.75
C VAL A 381 -17.07 -2.73 7.34
N SER A 382 -16.50 -2.40 6.18
CA SER A 382 -16.42 -1.05 5.63
C SER A 382 -16.60 -1.06 4.12
N SER A 383 -16.93 0.08 3.52
CA SER A 383 -16.99 0.20 2.05
C SER A 383 -15.58 0.24 1.45
N PHE A 384 -15.44 -0.37 0.27
CA PHE A 384 -14.21 -0.32 -0.51
C PHE A 384 -14.53 0.00 -1.97
N GLU A 385 -14.33 1.27 -2.33
CA GLU A 385 -14.40 1.78 -3.70
C GLU A 385 -12.97 1.87 -4.25
N ILE A 386 -12.69 1.15 -5.33
CA ILE A 386 -11.32 1.02 -5.90
C ILE A 386 -10.77 2.40 -6.25
N GLU A 387 -11.59 3.23 -6.89
CA GLU A 387 -11.25 4.55 -7.38
C GLU A 387 -10.88 5.53 -6.25
N LYS A 388 -11.34 5.28 -5.02
CA LYS A 388 -11.05 6.11 -3.84
C LYS A 388 -9.96 5.52 -2.94
N LYS A 389 -9.94 4.21 -2.79
CA LYS A 389 -9.06 3.50 -1.84
C LYS A 389 -7.73 3.06 -2.46
N VAL A 390 -7.64 2.97 -3.79
CA VAL A 390 -6.42 2.54 -4.48
C VAL A 390 -5.64 3.74 -5.01
N ILE A 391 -4.45 3.97 -4.46
CA ILE A 391 -3.55 5.02 -4.93
C ILE A 391 -2.67 4.51 -6.08
N GLY A 392 -2.37 5.38 -7.04
CA GLY A 392 -1.53 5.04 -8.19
C GLY A 392 -2.25 4.22 -9.27
N LEU A 393 -3.58 4.30 -9.34
CA LEU A 393 -4.34 3.71 -10.44
C LEU A 393 -3.81 4.21 -11.81
N PRO A 394 -3.71 3.34 -12.82
CA PRO A 394 -3.29 3.73 -14.17
C PRO A 394 -4.13 4.86 -14.77
N GLU A 395 -3.50 5.68 -15.62
CA GLU A 395 -4.12 6.85 -16.26
C GLU A 395 -5.38 6.50 -17.07
N ILE A 396 -5.50 5.27 -17.55
CA ILE A 396 -6.69 4.78 -18.25
C ILE A 396 -7.99 4.93 -17.43
N PHE A 397 -7.92 4.92 -16.10
CA PHE A 397 -9.08 5.16 -15.24
C PHE A 397 -9.52 6.63 -15.19
N LYS A 398 -8.68 7.55 -15.68
CA LYS A 398 -8.92 9.01 -15.69
C LYS A 398 -9.07 9.59 -17.10
N ALA A 399 -8.81 8.81 -18.15
CA ALA A 399 -8.81 9.28 -19.53
C ALA A 399 -10.22 9.63 -20.03
N GLU A 400 -10.48 10.89 -20.32
CA GLU A 400 -11.84 11.39 -20.65
C GLU A 400 -12.33 10.85 -22.00
N LEU A 401 -11.47 10.86 -23.03
CA LEU A 401 -11.85 10.42 -24.37
C LEU A 401 -12.17 8.92 -24.39
N LEU A 402 -11.43 8.14 -23.59
CA LEU A 402 -11.64 6.69 -23.45
C LEU A 402 -12.93 6.32 -22.72
N ASN A 403 -13.47 7.23 -21.92
CA ASN A 403 -14.71 7.02 -21.17
C ASN A 403 -15.97 7.51 -21.90
N LYS A 404 -15.83 8.05 -23.13
CA LYS A 404 -16.97 8.36 -24.01
C LYS A 404 -17.66 7.08 -24.49
N LYS A 405 -18.94 7.17 -24.88
CA LYS A 405 -19.58 6.06 -25.58
C LYS A 405 -18.95 5.92 -26.97
N LEU A 406 -18.94 4.70 -27.50
CA LEU A 406 -18.39 4.42 -28.83
C LEU A 406 -18.99 5.33 -29.92
N ILE A 407 -20.30 5.60 -29.85
CA ILE A 407 -20.99 6.52 -30.78
C ILE A 407 -20.37 7.91 -30.70
N ASP A 408 -20.20 8.45 -29.49
CA ASP A 408 -19.63 9.78 -29.30
C ASP A 408 -18.19 9.88 -29.83
N PHE A 409 -17.39 8.82 -29.66
CA PHE A 409 -16.03 8.75 -30.18
C PHE A 409 -16.00 8.73 -31.72
N VAL A 410 -16.84 7.91 -32.34
CA VAL A 410 -16.96 7.82 -33.81
C VAL A 410 -17.47 9.14 -34.39
N ASP A 411 -18.48 9.74 -33.77
CA ASP A 411 -18.99 11.04 -34.16
C ASP A 411 -17.91 12.10 -34.06
N GLU A 412 -17.10 12.11 -32.98
CA GLU A 412 -15.99 13.05 -32.80
C GLU A 412 -14.97 12.98 -33.94
N ILE A 413 -14.60 11.78 -34.41
CA ILE A 413 -13.68 11.62 -35.56
C ILE A 413 -14.25 12.28 -36.83
N SER A 414 -15.56 12.29 -36.98
CA SER A 414 -16.25 12.87 -38.15
C SER A 414 -16.54 14.37 -38.04
N ARG A 415 -16.25 15.00 -36.89
CA ARG A 415 -16.45 16.44 -36.69
C ARG A 415 -15.36 17.25 -37.38
N GLU A 416 -15.60 18.55 -37.53
CA GLU A 416 -14.62 19.55 -37.99
C GLU A 416 -13.55 19.84 -36.91
N SER A 417 -12.98 18.79 -36.32
CA SER A 417 -11.88 18.85 -35.36
C SER A 417 -10.64 18.18 -35.97
N PRO A 418 -9.44 18.74 -35.77
CA PRO A 418 -8.22 18.14 -36.32
C PRO A 418 -7.71 16.94 -35.49
N SER A 419 -8.32 16.63 -34.34
CA SER A 419 -8.08 15.44 -33.52
C SER A 419 -9.33 15.10 -32.69
N PRO A 420 -9.65 13.82 -32.41
CA PRO A 420 -8.93 12.58 -32.76
C PRO A 420 -8.94 12.27 -34.26
N GLY A 421 -7.86 11.67 -34.76
CA GLY A 421 -7.64 11.40 -36.19
C GLY A 421 -6.98 10.05 -36.48
N GLY A 422 -6.13 10.00 -37.51
CA GLY A 422 -5.47 8.77 -37.96
C GLY A 422 -4.66 8.06 -36.86
N GLY A 423 -3.82 8.80 -36.12
CA GLY A 423 -3.04 8.26 -35.00
C GLY A 423 -3.91 7.62 -33.91
N SER A 424 -4.96 8.33 -33.49
CA SER A 424 -5.99 7.82 -32.57
C SER A 424 -6.68 6.54 -33.06
N VAL A 425 -7.02 6.45 -34.36
CA VAL A 425 -7.60 5.23 -34.94
C VAL A 425 -6.57 4.09 -34.99
N SER A 426 -5.31 4.36 -35.31
CA SER A 426 -4.25 3.36 -35.26
C SER A 426 -4.05 2.80 -33.84
N ALA A 427 -4.04 3.66 -32.83
CA ALA A 427 -4.00 3.26 -31.43
C ALA A 427 -5.20 2.37 -31.05
N LEU A 428 -6.41 2.73 -31.50
CA LEU A 428 -7.60 1.90 -31.33
C LEU A 428 -7.44 0.53 -32.00
N CYS A 429 -6.97 0.46 -33.24
CA CYS A 429 -6.72 -0.80 -33.96
C CYS A 429 -5.74 -1.72 -33.22
N ALA A 430 -4.63 -1.19 -32.69
CA ALA A 430 -3.71 -1.97 -31.85
C ALA A 430 -4.41 -2.52 -30.59
N SER A 431 -5.22 -1.70 -29.93
CA SER A 431 -5.95 -2.11 -28.72
C SER A 431 -7.00 -3.19 -29.02
N LEU A 432 -7.71 -3.10 -30.14
CA LEU A 432 -8.68 -4.09 -30.61
C LEU A 432 -7.99 -5.41 -30.96
N ALA A 433 -6.87 -5.36 -31.68
CA ALA A 433 -6.08 -6.54 -31.99
C ALA A 433 -5.62 -7.26 -30.72
N SER A 434 -5.05 -6.51 -29.77
CA SER A 434 -4.63 -7.06 -28.49
C SER A 434 -5.81 -7.69 -27.72
N SER A 435 -6.99 -7.05 -27.77
CA SER A 435 -8.22 -7.54 -27.13
C SER A 435 -8.72 -8.85 -27.76
N LEU A 436 -8.70 -8.98 -29.09
CA LEU A 436 -9.04 -10.21 -29.80
C LEU A 436 -8.06 -11.33 -29.43
N SER A 437 -6.76 -11.04 -29.41
CA SER A 437 -5.75 -12.01 -28.99
C SER A 437 -5.92 -12.45 -27.53
N LEU A 438 -6.28 -11.53 -26.62
CA LEU A 438 -6.63 -11.85 -25.24
C LEU A 438 -7.91 -12.70 -25.14
N MET A 439 -8.93 -12.42 -25.94
CA MET A 439 -10.16 -13.22 -25.99
C MET A 439 -9.84 -14.67 -26.37
N VAL A 440 -9.08 -14.89 -27.44
CA VAL A 440 -8.67 -16.24 -27.85
C VAL A 440 -7.83 -16.92 -26.79
N LEU A 441 -6.89 -16.18 -26.17
CA LEU A 441 -6.09 -16.68 -25.06
C LEU A 441 -6.98 -17.15 -23.90
N ASN A 442 -7.94 -16.32 -23.48
CA ASN A 442 -8.85 -16.60 -22.37
C ASN A 442 -9.76 -17.80 -22.66
N LEU A 443 -10.32 -17.90 -23.87
CA LEU A 443 -11.12 -19.05 -24.31
C LEU A 443 -10.32 -20.35 -24.37
N SER A 444 -9.00 -20.25 -24.56
CA SER A 444 -8.09 -21.40 -24.63
C SER A 444 -7.61 -21.86 -23.25
N PHE A 445 -7.61 -20.96 -22.26
CA PHE A 445 -6.88 -21.13 -21.00
C PHE A 445 -7.25 -22.40 -20.22
N ASP A 446 -8.55 -22.67 -20.09
CA ASP A 446 -9.07 -23.84 -19.35
C ASP A 446 -8.77 -25.16 -20.07
N ARG A 447 -8.50 -25.14 -21.38
CA ARG A 447 -8.23 -26.33 -22.22
C ARG A 447 -6.75 -26.72 -22.25
N ILE A 448 -5.85 -25.84 -21.80
CA ILE A 448 -4.41 -26.07 -21.83
C ILE A 448 -4.01 -26.99 -20.67
N LYS A 449 -3.69 -28.24 -21.01
CA LYS A 449 -3.21 -29.26 -20.07
C LYS A 449 -1.71 -29.18 -19.79
N ASN A 450 -0.94 -28.66 -20.74
CA ASN A 450 0.52 -28.58 -20.61
C ASN A 450 0.90 -27.44 -19.65
N LYS A 451 1.54 -27.78 -18.53
CA LYS A 451 1.95 -26.81 -17.50
C LYS A 451 2.88 -25.72 -18.06
N ARG A 452 3.85 -26.06 -18.91
CA ARG A 452 4.77 -25.07 -19.50
C ARG A 452 4.04 -24.08 -20.40
N VAL A 453 3.09 -24.57 -21.21
CA VAL A 453 2.26 -23.72 -22.05
C VAL A 453 1.37 -22.84 -21.19
N ARG A 454 0.77 -23.38 -20.12
CA ARG A 454 -0.06 -22.59 -19.19
C ARG A 454 0.73 -21.48 -18.48
N GLU A 455 1.95 -21.75 -18.01
CA GLU A 455 2.83 -20.71 -17.45
C GLU A 455 3.16 -19.64 -18.49
N LYS A 456 3.43 -20.03 -19.75
CA LYS A 456 3.65 -19.06 -20.82
C LYS A 456 2.40 -18.23 -21.11
N PHE A 457 1.20 -18.83 -21.04
CA PHE A 457 -0.06 -18.11 -21.15
C PHE A 457 -0.22 -17.07 -20.05
N TYR A 458 0.16 -17.36 -18.80
CA TYR A 458 0.17 -16.35 -17.74
C TYR A 458 1.08 -15.16 -18.07
N GLU A 459 2.34 -15.43 -18.44
CA GLU A 459 3.32 -14.40 -18.79
C GLU A 459 2.82 -13.50 -19.94
N ILE A 460 2.38 -14.10 -21.05
CA ILE A 460 1.96 -13.32 -22.21
C ILE A 460 0.61 -12.63 -21.99
N SER A 461 -0.29 -13.18 -21.17
CA SER A 461 -1.59 -12.57 -20.91
C SER A 461 -1.46 -11.24 -20.19
N ASP A 462 -0.53 -11.15 -19.23
CA ASP A 462 -0.24 -9.92 -18.51
C ASP A 462 0.39 -8.88 -19.44
N LYS A 463 1.43 -9.29 -20.21
CA LYS A 463 2.09 -8.43 -21.18
C LYS A 463 1.13 -7.92 -22.27
N LEU A 464 0.27 -8.79 -22.80
CA LEU A 464 -0.68 -8.42 -23.85
C LEU A 464 -1.76 -7.47 -23.32
N ARG A 465 -2.20 -7.65 -22.07
CA ARG A 465 -3.08 -6.71 -21.37
C ARG A 465 -2.42 -5.34 -21.18
N GLU A 466 -1.16 -5.29 -20.76
CA GLU A 466 -0.39 -4.04 -20.67
C GLU A 466 -0.26 -3.35 -22.03
N LEU A 467 0.05 -4.10 -23.09
CA LEU A 467 0.09 -3.57 -24.46
C LEU A 467 -1.28 -3.03 -24.92
N LYS A 468 -2.37 -3.72 -24.58
CA LYS A 468 -3.74 -3.26 -24.86
C LYS A 468 -4.01 -1.92 -24.18
N GLU A 469 -3.77 -1.84 -22.88
CA GLU A 469 -4.04 -0.64 -22.07
C GLU A 469 -3.16 0.53 -22.52
N SER A 470 -1.89 0.26 -22.81
CA SER A 470 -0.94 1.27 -23.29
C SER A 470 -1.27 1.76 -24.71
N ALA A 471 -1.73 0.88 -25.60
CA ALA A 471 -2.21 1.27 -26.92
C ALA A 471 -3.50 2.11 -26.82
N LEU A 472 -4.43 1.72 -25.95
CA LEU A 472 -5.68 2.46 -25.75
C LEU A 472 -5.40 3.87 -25.18
N LEU A 473 -4.48 4.00 -24.22
CA LEU A 473 -4.02 5.30 -23.73
C LEU A 473 -3.35 6.16 -24.81
N GLY A 474 -2.84 5.52 -25.87
CA GLY A 474 -2.31 6.21 -27.05
C GLY A 474 -3.32 7.13 -27.74
N ILE A 475 -4.63 6.85 -27.64
CA ILE A 475 -5.68 7.71 -28.21
C ILE A 475 -5.69 9.08 -27.51
N GLU A 476 -5.66 9.10 -26.18
CA GLU A 476 -5.63 10.34 -25.40
C GLU A 476 -4.31 11.09 -25.63
N LYS A 477 -3.19 10.34 -25.61
CA LYS A 477 -1.84 10.92 -25.80
C LYS A 477 -1.66 11.53 -27.18
N ASP A 478 -2.21 10.92 -28.22
CA ASP A 478 -2.19 11.44 -29.60
C ASP A 478 -2.90 12.79 -29.68
N LYS A 479 -4.10 12.87 -29.08
CA LYS A 479 -4.84 14.13 -28.98
C LYS A 479 -4.07 15.20 -28.20
N GLU A 480 -3.59 14.89 -27.00
CA GLU A 480 -2.85 15.83 -26.15
C GLU A 480 -1.57 16.34 -26.82
N ALA A 481 -0.78 15.46 -27.44
CA ALA A 481 0.46 15.82 -28.11
C ALA A 481 0.19 16.72 -29.34
N PHE A 482 -0.86 16.41 -30.11
CA PHE A 482 -1.25 17.21 -31.25
C PHE A 482 -1.78 18.60 -30.86
N GLU A 483 -2.58 18.70 -29.79
CA GLU A 483 -3.05 19.98 -29.25
C GLU A 483 -1.88 20.86 -28.76
N LYS A 484 -0.88 20.26 -28.09
CA LYS A 484 0.35 20.96 -27.70
C LYS A 484 1.10 21.50 -28.91
N TYR A 485 1.22 20.72 -29.98
CA TYR A 485 1.85 21.14 -31.22
C TYR A 485 1.09 22.30 -31.88
N LEU A 486 -0.24 22.21 -32.01
CA LEU A 486 -1.07 23.30 -32.53
C LEU A 486 -0.94 24.58 -31.70
N LYS A 487 -0.91 24.45 -30.38
CA LYS A 487 -0.70 25.58 -29.47
C LYS A 487 0.67 26.24 -29.70
N ALA A 488 1.74 25.45 -29.83
CA ALA A 488 3.07 25.97 -30.14
C ALA A 488 3.11 26.71 -31.49
N LEU A 489 2.43 26.18 -32.52
CA LEU A 489 2.28 26.85 -33.81
C LEU A 489 1.55 28.19 -33.69
N LYS A 490 0.41 28.21 -32.98
CA LYS A 490 -0.40 29.42 -32.78
C LYS A 490 0.35 30.49 -31.98
N GLU A 491 1.11 30.08 -30.96
CA GLU A 491 1.89 30.97 -30.09
C GLU A 491 3.26 31.35 -30.68
N LYS A 492 3.62 30.87 -31.88
CA LYS A 492 4.92 31.08 -32.54
C LYS A 492 6.12 30.74 -31.63
N ARG A 493 5.98 29.74 -30.78
CA ARG A 493 7.05 29.22 -29.91
C ARG A 493 7.88 28.18 -30.65
N ASP A 494 9.03 27.79 -30.09
CA ASP A 494 9.74 26.61 -30.57
C ASP A 494 8.82 25.39 -30.46
N LYS A 495 8.61 24.74 -31.60
CA LYS A 495 7.70 23.60 -31.76
C LYS A 495 8.42 22.27 -31.73
N LYS A 496 9.76 22.26 -31.65
CA LYS A 496 10.56 21.04 -31.78
C LYS A 496 10.18 20.00 -30.74
N GLU A 497 10.05 20.40 -29.47
CA GLU A 497 9.67 19.48 -28.38
C GLU A 497 8.26 18.92 -28.57
N ALA A 498 7.28 19.78 -28.89
CA ALA A 498 5.91 19.35 -29.12
C ALA A 498 5.76 18.47 -30.38
N LEU A 499 6.58 18.70 -31.40
CA LEU A 499 6.61 17.87 -32.61
C LEU A 499 7.23 16.50 -32.31
N ILE A 500 8.32 16.44 -31.53
CA ILE A 500 8.90 15.16 -31.08
C ILE A 500 7.87 14.38 -30.27
N GLU A 501 7.18 15.03 -29.32
CA GLU A 501 6.13 14.36 -28.53
C GLU A 501 4.99 13.83 -29.42
N ALA A 502 4.58 14.60 -30.45
CA ALA A 502 3.56 14.18 -31.41
C ALA A 502 4.00 13.01 -32.31
N ILE A 503 5.30 12.87 -32.60
CA ILE A 503 5.87 11.76 -33.38
C ILE A 503 6.11 10.52 -32.49
N ASP A 504 6.48 10.73 -31.23
CA ASP A 504 6.78 9.64 -30.29
C ASP A 504 5.55 8.78 -30.01
N VAL A 505 4.35 9.37 -29.98
CA VAL A 505 3.09 8.61 -29.78
C VAL A 505 2.86 7.57 -30.89
N PRO A 506 2.75 7.92 -32.19
CA PRO A 506 2.56 6.95 -33.26
C PRO A 506 3.75 5.99 -33.40
N LEU A 507 4.99 6.44 -33.22
CA LEU A 507 6.15 5.54 -33.19
C LEU A 507 5.97 4.45 -32.11
N SER A 508 5.54 4.85 -30.92
CA SER A 508 5.27 3.92 -29.83
C SER A 508 4.08 2.98 -30.11
N ILE A 509 3.11 3.37 -30.93
CA ILE A 509 2.04 2.48 -31.42
C ILE A 509 2.58 1.46 -32.44
N MET A 510 3.50 1.85 -33.31
CA MET A 510 4.17 0.94 -34.24
C MET A 510 4.93 -0.16 -33.49
N GLU A 511 5.75 0.23 -32.50
CA GLU A 511 6.51 -0.70 -31.65
C GLU A 511 5.59 -1.69 -30.93
N LYS A 512 4.52 -1.19 -30.29
CA LYS A 512 3.51 -2.04 -29.64
C LYS A 512 2.85 -2.99 -30.63
N SER A 513 2.54 -2.54 -31.83
CA SER A 513 1.91 -3.39 -32.86
C SER A 513 2.81 -4.58 -33.19
N VAL A 514 4.13 -4.36 -33.33
CA VAL A 514 5.11 -5.43 -33.55
C VAL A 514 5.18 -6.39 -32.36
N GLU A 515 5.13 -5.88 -31.13
CA GLU A 515 5.09 -6.74 -29.94
C GLU A 515 3.82 -7.59 -29.86
N ILE A 516 2.65 -7.00 -30.16
CA ILE A 516 1.38 -7.71 -30.17
C ILE A 516 1.38 -8.80 -31.25
N VAL A 517 1.98 -8.58 -32.43
CA VAL A 517 2.14 -9.62 -33.47
C VAL A 517 2.90 -10.83 -32.92
N LYS A 518 4.05 -10.60 -32.26
CA LYS A 518 4.89 -11.68 -31.71
C LYS A 518 4.12 -12.53 -30.68
N ILE A 519 3.34 -11.88 -29.82
CA ILE A 519 2.52 -12.59 -28.82
C ILE A 519 1.36 -13.33 -29.49
N SER A 520 0.68 -12.67 -30.44
CA SER A 520 -0.50 -13.22 -31.13
C SER A 520 -0.14 -14.45 -31.97
N GLU A 521 1.09 -14.53 -32.50
CA GLU A 521 1.60 -15.73 -33.18
C GLU A 521 1.68 -16.94 -32.23
N PHE A 522 2.08 -16.72 -30.97
CA PHE A 522 2.07 -17.79 -29.99
C PHE A 522 0.65 -18.23 -29.61
N VAL A 523 -0.27 -17.27 -29.49
CA VAL A 523 -1.71 -17.55 -29.26
C VAL A 523 -2.31 -18.31 -30.45
N LEU A 524 -1.94 -17.97 -31.69
CA LEU A 524 -2.34 -18.70 -32.90
C LEU A 524 -1.95 -20.18 -32.83
N LYS A 525 -0.69 -20.45 -32.46
CA LYS A 525 -0.12 -21.81 -32.44
C LYS A 525 -0.65 -22.67 -31.30
N SER A 526 -0.89 -22.06 -30.14
CA SER A 526 -1.18 -22.77 -28.89
C SER A 526 -2.63 -22.66 -28.43
N GLY A 527 -3.39 -21.75 -29.03
CA GLY A 527 -4.77 -21.46 -28.68
C GLY A 527 -5.79 -22.38 -29.36
N MET A 528 -7.05 -22.06 -29.12
CA MET A 528 -8.21 -22.77 -29.63
C MET A 528 -8.37 -22.58 -31.14
N LYS A 529 -8.39 -23.69 -31.89
CA LYS A 529 -8.56 -23.68 -33.35
C LYS A 529 -9.87 -23.06 -33.84
N SER A 530 -10.94 -23.11 -33.05
CA SER A 530 -12.22 -22.52 -33.44
C SER A 530 -12.27 -20.99 -33.36
N ALA A 531 -11.22 -20.33 -32.85
CA ALA A 531 -11.09 -18.88 -32.79
C ALA A 531 -9.95 -18.34 -33.69
N LEU A 532 -9.53 -19.10 -34.70
CA LEU A 532 -8.49 -18.68 -35.64
C LEU A 532 -8.89 -17.44 -36.45
N SER A 533 -10.20 -17.27 -36.74
CA SER A 533 -10.72 -16.07 -37.40
C SER A 533 -10.45 -14.81 -36.58
N ASP A 534 -10.61 -14.88 -35.25
CA ASP A 534 -10.41 -13.74 -34.36
C ASP A 534 -8.94 -13.30 -34.33
N ILE A 535 -8.01 -14.28 -34.34
CA ILE A 535 -6.58 -13.98 -34.50
C ILE A 535 -6.25 -13.44 -35.90
N GLY A 536 -6.93 -13.93 -36.95
CA GLY A 536 -6.81 -13.35 -38.29
C GLY A 536 -7.18 -11.87 -38.33
N TYR A 537 -8.33 -11.51 -37.73
CA TYR A 537 -8.73 -10.11 -37.57
C TYR A 537 -7.77 -9.31 -36.70
N SER A 538 -7.19 -9.91 -35.66
CA SER A 538 -6.14 -9.29 -34.86
C SER A 538 -4.94 -8.89 -35.73
N PHE A 539 -4.42 -9.78 -36.58
CA PHE A 539 -3.32 -9.46 -37.48
C PHE A 539 -3.65 -8.37 -38.51
N LEU A 540 -4.87 -8.36 -39.06
CA LEU A 540 -5.31 -7.28 -39.97
C LEU A 540 -5.37 -5.93 -39.25
N ASN A 541 -5.91 -5.89 -38.03
CA ASN A 541 -5.91 -4.67 -37.22
C ASN A 541 -4.49 -4.18 -36.90
N LEU A 542 -3.55 -5.09 -36.63
CA LEU A 542 -2.14 -4.74 -36.40
C LEU A 542 -1.47 -4.19 -37.65
N TYR A 543 -1.81 -4.72 -38.82
CA TYR A 543 -1.35 -4.18 -40.09
C TYR A 543 -1.84 -2.73 -40.27
N TYR A 544 -3.14 -2.48 -40.11
CA TYR A 544 -3.69 -1.12 -40.21
C TYR A 544 -3.16 -0.18 -39.12
N SER A 545 -2.98 -0.67 -37.90
CA SER A 545 -2.37 0.07 -36.80
C SER A 545 -0.96 0.52 -37.15
N PHE A 546 -0.09 -0.40 -37.58
CA PHE A 546 1.31 -0.10 -37.87
C PHE A 546 1.45 0.89 -39.04
N TYR A 547 0.77 0.64 -40.17
CA TYR A 547 0.87 1.51 -41.34
C TYR A 547 0.17 2.85 -41.13
N GLY A 548 -0.95 2.88 -40.40
CA GLY A 548 -1.61 4.13 -40.04
C GLY A 548 -0.71 4.97 -39.13
N ALA A 549 -0.12 4.37 -38.10
CA ALA A 549 0.83 5.06 -37.23
C ALA A 549 2.07 5.53 -38.00
N TYR A 550 2.60 4.73 -38.94
CA TYR A 550 3.70 5.12 -39.82
C TYR A 550 3.40 6.38 -40.65
N MET A 551 2.16 6.57 -41.11
CA MET A 551 1.77 7.79 -41.83
C MET A 551 1.70 9.04 -40.94
N ASN A 552 1.64 8.87 -39.61
CA ASN A 552 1.59 9.97 -38.64
C ASN A 552 2.99 10.33 -38.09
N VAL A 553 4.02 9.53 -38.38
CA VAL A 553 5.45 9.82 -38.15
C VAL A 553 6.01 10.57 -39.35
#